data_AF-A0A957QA57-F1
#
_entry.id   AF-A0A957QA57-F1
#
_cell.length_a   1.000
_cell.length_b   1.000
_cell.length_c   1.000
_cell.angle_alpha   90.00
_cell.angle_beta   90.00
_cell.angle_gamma   90.00
#
_symmetry.space_group_name_H-M   'P 1'
#
loop_
_entity.id
_entity.type
_entity.pdbx_description
1 polymer ?
#
loop_
_entity_poly.entity_id
_entity_poly.type
_entity_poly.pdbx_seq_one_letter_code
_entity_poly.pdbx_strand_id
1 'polypeptide(L)' 'NDKNESLEMAIRRLVTPDSLPVLTIGNLQRVLADPIYCRACGERLAEIVDELYKYRGITRLYIP' A
#
# COMPACT_ATOMS: atom_id res chain seq x y z
N ASN A 1 -21.38 8.87 11.13
CA ASN A 1 -22.27 7.77 10.65
C ASN A 1 -21.44 6.71 9.90
N ASP A 2 -20.16 6.49 10.28
CA ASP A 2 -19.14 5.84 9.42
C ASP A 2 -18.69 4.46 9.90
N LYS A 3 -19.47 3.76 10.73
CA LYS A 3 -19.00 2.50 11.34
C LYS A 3 -18.78 1.33 10.36
N ASN A 4 -19.14 1.49 9.07
CA ASN A 4 -19.10 0.43 8.04
C ASN A 4 -18.59 0.91 6.67
N GLU A 5 -17.88 2.04 6.58
CA GLU A 5 -17.32 2.43 5.28
C GLU A 5 -16.22 1.44 4.86
N SER A 6 -16.37 0.84 3.68
CA SER A 6 -15.32 -0.02 3.11
C SER A 6 -14.04 0.78 2.93
N LEU A 7 -12.88 0.14 3.17
CA LEU A 7 -11.56 0.76 2.94
C LEU A 7 -11.47 1.38 1.54
N GLU A 8 -12.05 0.72 0.52
CA GLU A 8 -12.06 1.23 -0.84
C GLU A 8 -12.86 2.53 -0.98
N MET A 9 -14.01 2.62 -0.30
CA MET A 9 -14.82 3.84 -0.31
C MET A 9 -14.13 4.97 0.44
N ALA A 10 -13.52 4.68 1.59
CA ALA A 10 -12.76 5.65 2.36
C ALA A 10 -11.59 6.22 1.55
N ILE A 11 -10.82 5.37 0.85
CA ILE A 11 -9.72 5.82 -0.02
C ILE A 11 -10.26 6.74 -1.11
N ARG A 12 -11.33 6.34 -1.82
CA ARG A 12 -11.90 7.16 -2.91
C ARG A 12 -12.43 8.50 -2.44
N ARG A 13 -13.03 8.56 -1.25
CA ARG A 13 -13.65 9.77 -0.70
C ARG A 13 -12.63 10.74 -0.12
N LEU A 14 -11.53 10.23 0.45
CA LEU A 14 -10.59 11.02 1.24
C LEU A 14 -9.26 11.28 0.53
N VAL A 15 -8.98 10.65 -0.61
CA VAL A 15 -7.72 10.85 -1.34
C VAL A 15 -7.58 12.31 -1.80
N THR A 16 -6.38 12.85 -1.61
CA THR A 16 -5.93 14.15 -2.08
C THR A 16 -4.65 14.00 -2.89
N PRO A 17 -4.24 15.00 -3.70
CA PRO A 17 -2.97 14.94 -4.42
C PRO A 17 -1.73 14.72 -3.52
N ASP A 18 -1.80 15.09 -2.25
CA ASP A 18 -0.73 14.88 -1.26
C ASP A 18 -0.87 13.60 -0.43
N SER A 19 -1.94 12.84 -0.62
CA SER A 19 -2.17 11.59 0.12
C SER A 19 -1.10 10.56 -0.21
N LEU A 20 -0.67 9.83 0.82
CA LEU A 20 0.19 8.66 0.65
C LEU A 20 -0.63 7.48 0.12
N PRO A 21 -0.02 6.59 -0.69
CA PRO A 21 -0.72 5.42 -1.19
C PRO A 21 -1.00 4.43 -0.06
N VAL A 22 -2.15 3.78 -0.13
CA VAL A 22 -2.40 2.57 0.66
C VAL A 22 -1.61 1.42 0.04
N LEU A 23 -0.71 0.83 0.81
CA LEU A 23 0.07 -0.34 0.37
C LEU A 23 -0.66 -1.62 0.74
N THR A 24 -0.80 -2.53 -0.23
CA THR A 24 -1.42 -3.85 -0.05
C THR A 24 -0.43 -4.94 -0.41
N ILE A 25 -0.13 -5.82 0.54
CA ILE A 25 0.67 -7.02 0.33
C ILE A 25 -0.19 -8.03 -0.43
N GLY A 26 0.30 -8.51 -1.57
CA GLY A 26 -0.43 -9.43 -2.44
C GLY A 26 -0.68 -10.81 -1.82
N ASN A 27 0.26 -11.30 -0.99
CA ASN A 27 0.09 -12.57 -0.30
C ASN A 27 0.68 -12.56 1.12
N LEU A 28 -0.16 -12.25 2.11
CA LEU A 28 0.23 -12.19 3.51
C LEU A 28 0.74 -13.53 4.06
N GLN A 29 0.14 -14.66 3.65
CA GLN A 29 0.58 -15.98 4.12
C GLN A 29 2.00 -16.28 3.62
N ARG A 30 2.31 -15.87 2.40
CA ARG A 30 3.64 -16.05 1.83
C ARG A 30 4.68 -15.16 2.49
N VAL A 31 4.34 -13.93 2.88
CA VAL A 31 5.26 -13.08 3.68
C VAL A 31 5.73 -13.78 4.96
N LEU A 32 4.84 -14.53 5.61
CA LEU A 32 5.16 -15.23 6.85
C LEU A 32 5.97 -16.53 6.64
N ALA A 33 5.84 -17.15 5.46
CA ALA A 33 6.40 -18.47 5.18
C ALA A 33 7.65 -18.46 4.28
N ASP A 34 7.83 -17.43 3.45
CA ASP A 34 8.88 -17.34 2.43
C ASP A 34 9.74 -16.08 2.69
N PRO A 35 10.96 -16.23 3.24
CA PRO A 35 11.83 -15.10 3.57
C PRO A 35 12.31 -14.33 2.33
N ILE A 36 12.36 -14.96 1.15
CA ILE A 36 12.69 -14.27 -0.10
C ILE A 36 11.53 -13.36 -0.49
N TYR A 37 10.29 -13.85 -0.36
CA TYR A 37 9.11 -13.04 -0.60
C TYR A 37 9.00 -11.86 0.37
N CYS A 38 9.22 -12.10 1.67
CA CYS A 38 9.25 -11.06 2.68
C CYS A 38 10.29 -9.97 2.36
N ARG A 39 11.49 -10.39 1.94
CA ARG A 39 12.53 -9.45 1.48
C ARG A 39 12.07 -8.63 0.28
N ALA A 40 11.47 -9.25 -0.73
CA ALA A 40 10.96 -8.53 -1.90
C ALA A 40 9.87 -7.50 -1.54
N CYS A 41 9.02 -7.80 -0.56
CA CYS A 41 8.06 -6.81 -0.01
C CYS A 41 8.79 -5.60 0.58
N GLY A 42 9.84 -5.86 1.37
CA GLY A 42 10.65 -4.83 2.02
C GLY A 42 11.47 -3.99 1.05
N GLU A 43 12.06 -4.61 0.03
CA GLU A 43 12.78 -3.91 -1.05
C GLU A 43 11.82 -2.98 -1.81
N ARG A 44 10.63 -3.47 -2.17
CA ARG A 44 9.63 -2.64 -2.84
C ARG A 44 9.12 -1.50 -1.96
N LEU A 45 8.96 -1.74 -0.65
CA LEU A 45 8.61 -0.69 0.31
C LEU A 45 9.69 0.40 0.34
N ALA A 46 10.96 0.01 0.40
CA ALA A 46 12.09 0.95 0.43
C ALA A 46 12.15 1.81 -0.85
N GLU A 47 11.96 1.21 -2.03
CA GLU A 47 11.86 1.93 -3.31
C GLU A 47 10.72 2.96 -3.31
N ILE A 48 9.56 2.60 -2.77
CA ILE A 48 8.41 3.51 -2.68
C ILE A 48 8.70 4.69 -1.76
N VAL A 49 9.40 4.46 -0.65
CA VAL A 49 9.78 5.53 0.29
C VAL A 49 10.82 6.47 -0.33
N ASP A 50 11.82 5.92 -1.03
CA ASP A 50 12.86 6.72 -1.70
C ASP A 50 12.27 7.62 -2.79
N GLU A 51 11.30 7.11 -3.55
CA GLU A 51 10.63 7.85 -4.63
C GLU A 51 9.23 8.33 -4.24
N LEU A 52 8.97 8.60 -2.95
CA LEU A 52 7.61 8.82 -2.42
C LEU A 52 6.81 9.90 -3.14
N TYR A 53 7.51 10.93 -3.63
CA TYR A 53 6.90 12.02 -4.39
C TYR A 53 6.21 11.53 -5.68
N LYS A 54 6.69 10.44 -6.31
CA LYS A 54 6.09 9.84 -7.50
C LYS A 54 4.79 9.10 -7.18
N TYR A 55 4.59 8.73 -5.93
CA TYR A 55 3.46 7.91 -5.49
C TYR A 55 2.37 8.69 -4.74
N ARG A 56 2.56 9.99 -4.52
CA ARG A 56 1.52 10.83 -3.91
C ARG A 56 0.29 10.92 -4.80
N GLY A 57 -0.89 10.93 -4.16
CA GLY A 57 -2.18 10.95 -4.84
C GLY A 57 -2.57 9.63 -5.52
N ILE A 58 -1.67 8.64 -5.53
CA ILE A 58 -2.03 7.28 -5.94
C ILE A 58 -2.83 6.64 -4.81
N THR A 59 -3.97 6.05 -5.16
CA THR A 59 -4.92 5.50 -4.18
C THR A 59 -4.39 4.24 -3.48
N ARG A 60 -4.01 3.22 -4.26
CA ARG A 60 -3.52 1.94 -3.75
C ARG A 60 -2.41 1.39 -4.62
N LEU A 61 -1.36 0.87 -3.99
CA LEU A 61 -0.30 0.12 -4.63
C LEU A 61 -0.26 -1.29 -4.07
N TYR A 62 -0.09 -2.26 -4.97
CA TYR A 62 0.18 -3.63 -4.59
C TYR A 62 1.69 -3.84 -4.57
N ILE A 63 2.18 -4.29 -3.43
CA ILE A 63 3.52 -4.86 -3.30
C ILE A 63 3.38 -6.38 -3.29
N PRO A 64 4.46 -7.14 -3.58
CA PRO A 64 4.45 -8.57 -3.27
C PRO A 64 3.82 -8.81 -1.89
#